data_AF-A0A3D1ITW1-F1
#
_entry.id   AF-A0A3D1ITW1-F1
#
_cell.length_a   1.000
_cell.length_b   1.000
_cell.length_c   1.000
_cell.angle_alpha   90.00
_cell.angle_beta   90.00
_cell.angle_gamma   90.00
#
_symmetry.space_group_name_H-M   'P 1'
#
loop_
_entity.id
_entity.type
_entity.pdbx_description
1 polymer ?
#
loop_
_entity_poly.entity_id
_entity_poly.type
_entity_poly.pdbx_seq_one_letter_code
_entity_poly.pdbx_strand_id
1 'polypeptide(L)'
;MAPEETGNDTFSGVDEQAVPVKHFGVVLPWAEWHALADRLRAAGVAFHIKPHIRFAGEVGEQATMFFSDPSGNFLEFKSFKDPSQLFAKDLKS
;
A
#
# COMPACT_ATOMS: atom_id res chain seq x y z
N MET A 1 31.50 -17.42 -7.18
CA MET A 1 31.66 -15.96 -7.31
C MET A 1 30.81 -15.52 -8.49
N ALA A 2 29.70 -14.85 -8.20
CA ALA A 2 28.86 -14.10 -9.13
C ALA A 2 28.68 -12.71 -8.49
N PRO A 3 28.60 -11.62 -9.27
CA PRO A 3 28.93 -10.29 -8.79
C PRO A 3 27.83 -9.75 -7.89
N GLU A 4 28.23 -9.28 -6.70
CA GLU A 4 27.51 -8.25 -5.96
C GLU A 4 27.61 -6.96 -6.76
N GLU A 5 26.51 -6.43 -7.28
CA GLU A 5 26.43 -5.03 -7.73
C GLU A 5 25.01 -4.48 -7.52
N THR A 6 24.89 -3.71 -6.43
CA THR A 6 24.25 -2.39 -6.36
C THR A 6 22.81 -2.24 -6.88
N GLY A 7 21.85 -2.74 -6.10
CA GLY A 7 20.47 -2.24 -6.12
C GLY A 7 20.39 -0.99 -5.26
N ASN A 8 20.38 0.19 -5.87
CA ASN A 8 20.15 1.48 -5.22
C ASN A 8 18.85 1.43 -4.40
N ASP A 9 18.97 1.18 -3.09
CA ASP A 9 17.92 1.22 -2.08
C ASP A 9 17.50 2.68 -1.85
N THR A 10 16.98 3.30 -2.91
CA THR A 10 16.21 4.52 -2.79
C THR A 10 14.94 4.16 -2.05
N PHE A 11 14.89 4.51 -0.78
CA PHE A 11 13.66 4.52 0.00
C PHE A 11 12.95 5.83 -0.29
N SER A 12 11.74 5.77 -0.85
CA SER A 12 10.89 6.95 -0.96
C SER A 12 10.26 7.19 0.40
N GLY A 13 10.76 8.19 1.13
CA GLY A 13 10.20 8.63 2.39
C GLY A 13 8.82 9.24 2.21
N VAL A 14 7.80 8.39 2.15
CA VAL A 14 6.41 8.75 2.36
C VAL A 14 5.88 7.75 3.38
N ASP A 15 5.81 8.22 4.63
CA ASP A 15 5.58 7.45 5.86
C ASP A 15 6.81 6.68 6.38
N GLU A 16 6.97 6.65 7.70
CA GLU A 16 8.18 6.29 8.46
C GLU A 16 8.63 4.81 8.36
N GLN A 17 8.39 4.15 7.23
CA GLN A 17 8.83 2.80 6.98
C GLN A 17 9.44 2.71 5.59
N ALA A 18 10.66 2.18 5.58
CA ALA A 18 11.48 1.88 4.43
C ALA A 18 10.77 0.93 3.45
N VAL A 19 9.83 1.45 2.67
CA VAL A 19 9.22 0.74 1.54
C VAL A 19 10.17 0.91 0.34
N PRO A 20 10.67 -0.19 -0.25
CA PRO A 20 11.53 -0.08 -1.41
C PRO A 20 10.80 0.60 -2.58
N VAL A 21 11.53 1.43 -3.33
CA VAL A 21 10.99 2.20 -4.47
C VAL A 21 10.28 1.33 -5.51
N LYS A 22 10.65 0.06 -5.64
CA LYS A 22 9.97 -0.89 -6.51
C LYS A 22 8.92 -1.68 -5.75
N HIS A 23 7.68 -1.21 -5.81
CA HIS A 23 6.50 -1.96 -5.43
C HIS A 23 5.46 -1.84 -6.55
N PHE A 24 4.51 -2.78 -6.57
CA PHE A 24 3.33 -2.70 -7.42
C PHE A 24 2.11 -3.11 -6.61
N GLY A 25 0.93 -2.78 -7.11
CA GLY A 25 -0.25 -2.88 -6.30
C GLY A 25 -1.55 -2.80 -7.05
N VAL A 26 -2.63 -2.92 -6.30
CA VAL A 26 -3.99 -2.83 -6.81
C VAL A 26 -4.79 -1.88 -5.94
N VAL A 27 -5.57 -1.02 -6.60
CA VAL A 27 -6.63 -0.26 -5.95
C VAL A 27 -7.91 -1.10 -6.02
N LEU A 28 -8.41 -1.50 -4.86
CA LEU A 28 -9.60 -2.33 -4.73
C LEU A 28 -10.81 -1.50 -4.30
N PRO A 29 -12.05 -1.94 -4.62
CA PRO A 29 -13.26 -1.40 -3.99
C PRO A 29 -13.18 -1.52 -2.47
N TRP A 30 -13.78 -0.55 -1.76
CA TRP A 30 -13.69 -0.42 -0.30
C TRP A 30 -13.96 -1.73 0.45
N ALA A 31 -15.09 -2.39 0.13
CA ALA A 31 -15.47 -3.64 0.77
C ALA A 31 -14.49 -4.79 0.49
N GLU A 32 -13.97 -4.87 -0.74
CA GLU A 32 -13.02 -5.91 -1.14
C GLU A 32 -11.66 -5.72 -0.47
N TRP A 33 -11.21 -4.48 -0.31
CA TRP A 33 -9.99 -4.16 0.42
C TRP A 33 -10.09 -4.63 1.89
N HIS A 34 -11.20 -4.34 2.56
CA HIS A 34 -11.44 -4.81 3.94
C HIS A 34 -11.48 -6.34 4.01
N ALA A 35 -12.19 -7.00 3.09
CA ALA A 35 -12.24 -8.46 3.03
C ALA A 35 -10.86 -9.08 2.76
N LEU A 36 -10.00 -8.43 1.96
CA LEU A 36 -8.62 -8.86 1.77
C LEU A 36 -7.80 -8.68 3.04
N ALA A 37 -7.88 -7.52 3.69
CA ALA A 37 -7.17 -7.24 4.93
C ALA A 37 -7.49 -8.28 6.02
N ASP A 38 -8.76 -8.64 6.17
CA ASP A 38 -9.19 -9.64 7.16
C ASP A 38 -8.69 -11.05 6.82
N ARG A 39 -8.72 -11.45 5.54
CA ARG A 39 -8.14 -12.72 5.09
C ARG A 39 -6.64 -12.79 5.36
N LEU A 40 -5.91 -11.73 5.06
CA LEU A 40 -4.45 -11.66 5.27
C LEU A 40 -4.09 -11.70 6.76
N ARG A 41 -4.86 -11.01 7.61
CA ARG A 41 -4.72 -11.09 9.08
C ARG A 41 -4.99 -12.50 9.60
N ALA A 42 -6.09 -13.12 9.15
CA ALA A 42 -6.45 -14.49 9.54
C ALA A 42 -5.39 -15.52 9.10
N ALA A 43 -4.73 -15.27 7.96
CA ALA A 43 -3.63 -16.08 7.46
C ALA A 43 -2.28 -15.81 8.16
N GLY A 44 -2.21 -14.84 9.08
CA GLY A 44 -0.97 -14.50 9.79
C GLY A 44 0.08 -13.83 8.91
N VAL A 45 -0.32 -13.15 7.83
CA VAL A 45 0.61 -12.43 6.94
C VAL A 45 1.28 -11.30 7.71
N ALA A 46 2.61 -11.24 7.63
CA ALA A 46 3.39 -10.14 8.17
C ALA A 46 3.26 -8.93 7.26
N PHE A 47 2.74 -7.84 7.82
CA PHE A 47 2.64 -6.56 7.13
C PHE A 47 3.88 -5.73 7.42
N HIS A 48 4.39 -5.07 6.37
CA HIS A 48 5.28 -3.93 6.56
C HIS A 48 4.42 -2.79 7.08
N ILE A 49 3.45 -2.34 6.29
CA ILE A 49 2.44 -1.38 6.72
C ILE A 49 1.12 -2.10 6.97
N LYS A 50 0.71 -2.17 8.24
CA LYS A 50 -0.56 -2.79 8.63
C LYS A 50 -1.75 -2.09 7.97
N PRO A 51 -2.88 -2.81 7.74
CA PRO A 51 -4.06 -2.18 7.15
C PRO A 51 -4.60 -1.10 8.07
N HIS A 52 -4.62 0.14 7.56
CA HIS A 52 -5.06 1.34 8.28
C HIS A 52 -5.81 2.28 7.34
N ILE A 53 -6.63 3.16 7.92
CA ILE A 53 -7.38 4.20 7.21
C ILE A 53 -6.68 5.54 7.47
N ARG A 54 -6.50 6.32 6.41
CA ARG A 54 -6.02 7.71 6.43
C ARG A 54 -7.19 8.64 6.12
N PHE A 55 -7.20 9.83 6.74
CA PHE A 55 -8.24 10.84 6.53
C PHE A 55 -9.65 10.31 6.83
N ALA A 56 -9.81 9.53 7.91
CA ALA A 56 -11.07 8.88 8.24
C ALA A 56 -12.20 9.91 8.46
N GLY A 57 -13.28 9.80 7.67
CA GLY A 57 -14.39 10.75 7.70
C GLY A 57 -14.13 12.07 6.97
N GLU A 58 -12.96 12.24 6.36
CA GLU A 58 -12.59 13.42 5.58
C GLU A 58 -12.65 13.12 4.07
N VAL A 59 -12.62 14.18 3.26
CA VAL A 59 -12.41 14.04 1.82
C VAL A 59 -11.01 13.47 1.59
N GLY A 60 -10.91 12.43 0.78
CA GLY A 60 -9.67 11.67 0.59
C GLY A 60 -9.55 10.45 1.50
N GLU A 61 -10.61 10.06 2.22
CA GLU A 61 -10.60 8.85 3.06
C GLU A 61 -10.14 7.64 2.23
N GLN A 62 -9.01 7.06 2.64
CA GLN A 62 -8.36 5.98 1.92
C GLN A 62 -7.80 4.95 2.88
N ALA A 63 -7.73 3.71 2.43
CA ALA A 63 -7.19 2.59 3.17
C ALA A 63 -5.95 2.05 2.47
N THR A 64 -4.90 1.76 3.22
CA THR A 64 -3.60 1.33 2.67
C THR A 64 -3.00 0.20 3.51
N MET A 65 -2.42 -0.79 2.84
CA MET A 65 -1.60 -1.83 3.46
C MET A 65 -0.46 -2.26 2.54
N PHE A 66 0.64 -2.72 3.15
CA PHE A 66 1.79 -3.27 2.46
C PHE A 66 2.26 -4.57 3.09
N PHE A 67 2.59 -5.54 2.25
CA PHE A 67 3.21 -6.80 2.64
C PHE A 67 4.02 -7.36 1.47
N SER A 68 4.85 -8.37 1.73
CA SER A 68 5.62 -9.04 0.67
C SER A 68 4.95 -10.35 0.25
N ASP A 69 5.02 -10.68 -1.03
CA ASP A 69 4.70 -12.03 -1.51
C ASP A 69 5.84 -13.01 -1.18
N PRO A 70 5.63 -14.33 -1.34
CA PRO A 70 6.69 -15.33 -1.09
C PRO A 70 7.94 -15.17 -1.96
N SER A 71 7.86 -14.45 -3.08
CA SER A 71 8.99 -14.15 -3.96
C SER A 71 9.77 -12.90 -3.53
N GLY A 72 9.34 -12.20 -2.47
CA GLY A 72 9.98 -11.00 -1.96
C GLY A 72 9.54 -9.69 -2.63
N ASN A 73 8.53 -9.71 -3.50
CA ASN A 73 7.96 -8.50 -4.09
C ASN A 73 7.13 -7.76 -3.05
N PHE A 74 7.25 -6.44 -3.02
CA PHE A 74 6.44 -5.58 -2.17
C PHE A 74 5.13 -5.26 -2.88
N LEU A 75 4.03 -5.62 -2.22
CA LEU A 75 2.68 -5.41 -2.70
C LEU A 75 2.02 -4.28 -1.93
N GLU A 76 1.49 -3.31 -2.68
CA GLU A 76 0.64 -2.25 -2.13
C GLU A 76 -0.83 -2.55 -2.44
N PHE A 77 -1.69 -2.46 -1.44
CA PHE A 77 -3.14 -2.45 -1.67
C PHE A 77 -3.74 -1.18 -1.11
N LYS A 78 -4.43 -0.46 -1.98
CA LYS A 78 -5.12 0.80 -1.67
C LYS A 78 -6.62 0.67 -1.89
N SER A 79 -7.37 1.53 -1.22
CA SER A 79 -8.77 1.75 -1.52
C SER A 79 -9.15 3.18 -1.16
N PHE A 80 -10.13 3.74 -1.86
CA PHE A 80 -10.72 5.03 -1.55
C PHE A 80 -12.18 4.81 -1.15
N LYS A 81 -12.61 5.51 -0.11
CA LYS A 81 -14.01 5.42 0.36
C LYS A 81 -14.96 5.91 -0.73
N ASP A 82 -14.54 6.96 -1.43
CA ASP A 82 -15.19 7.51 -2.61
C ASP A 82 -14.28 7.27 -3.83
N PRO A 83 -14.67 6.38 -4.77
CA PRO A 83 -13.87 6.05 -5.95
C PRO A 83 -13.59 7.24 -6.87
N SER A 84 -14.41 8.31 -6.83
CA SER A 84 -14.20 9.50 -7.65
C SER A 84 -12.92 10.25 -7.29
N GLN A 85 -12.40 10.04 -6.07
CA GLN A 85 -11.21 10.68 -5.54
C GLN A 85 -9.91 10.02 -6.02
N LEU A 86 -10.00 8.85 -6.66
CA LEU A 86 -8.84 8.10 -7.17
C LEU A 86 -8.05 8.87 -8.25
N PHE A 87 -8.72 9.73 -9.02
CA PHE A 87 -8.13 10.55 -10.08
C PHE A 87 -8.51 12.02 -9.98
N ALA A 88 -9.02 12.45 -8.83
CA ALA A 88 -9.32 13.86 -8.61
C ALA A 88 -8.00 14.64 -8.75
N LYS A 89 -7.89 15.44 -9.82
CA LYS A 89 -6.84 16.46 -9.91
C LYS A 89 -7.04 17.41 -8.75
N ASP A 90 -5.94 17.77 -8.07
CA ASP A 90 -5.91 18.67 -6.93
C ASP A 90 -7.03 19.71 -6.99
N LEU A 91 -7.91 19.71 -6.00
CA LEU A 91 -8.90 20.76 -5.83
C LEU A 91 -8.10 22.05 -5.60
N LYS A 92 -8.04 22.88 -6.65
CA LYS A 92 -7.27 24.12 -6.79
C LYS A 92 -6.91 24.80 -5.45
N SER A 93 -5.61 25.06 -5.27
CA SER A 93 -5.06 26.08 -4.36
C SER A 93 -5.71 27.45 -4.55
#